data_AF-A0A1H1QDU2-F1
#
_entry.id   AF-A0A1H1QDU2-F1
#
_cell.length_a   1.000
_cell.length_b   1.000
_cell.length_c   1.000
_cell.angle_alpha   90.00
_cell.angle_beta   90.00
_cell.angle_gamma   90.00
#
_symmetry.space_group_name_H-M   'P 1'
#
loop_
_entity.id
_entity.type
_entity.pdbx_description
1 polymer ?
#
loop_
_entity_poly.entity_id
_entity_poly.type
_entity_poly.pdbx_seq_one_letter_code
_entity_poly.pdbx_strand_id
1 'polypeptide(L)'
;MTERAGSATRERLIAAAADLIAASPGEEVSLRAVCDAVGVKMPTLYHFFGSKQGLLDAVVDHGFDLYLGEKAATESSGDPIQDIRAGWDAHVAFGLSNPGFYTLMYGKVRPGHSPAAQARPSEILRGLTGRAAEQGRLAVPPDQAAAHVLVTNIGVTLRQIVLAEPDPELSRAVREGVIAAITATGGGQSEPLAAAIEIAAAHPETLGRTQTQLLIEWLATLNSARTH
;
A
#
# COMPACT_ATOMS: atom_id res chain seq x y z
N MET A 1 10.88 30.40 26.93
CA MET A 1 9.77 30.99 26.13
C MET A 1 10.10 31.05 24.63
N THR A 2 11.36 31.28 24.27
CA THR A 2 11.86 31.37 22.89
C THR A 2 11.78 30.05 22.10
N GLU A 3 12.03 28.89 22.73
CA GLU A 3 11.93 27.58 22.05
C GLU A 3 10.50 27.23 21.60
N ARG A 4 9.47 27.53 22.42
CA ARG A 4 8.07 27.29 22.04
C ARG A 4 7.63 28.17 20.85
N ALA A 5 8.09 29.42 20.81
CA ALA A 5 7.83 30.32 19.68
C ALA A 5 8.57 29.89 18.39
N GLY A 6 9.78 29.33 18.55
CA GLY A 6 10.55 28.72 17.46
C GLY A 6 9.87 27.48 16.87
N SER A 7 9.39 26.56 17.72
CA SER A 7 8.64 25.37 17.29
C SER A 7 7.36 25.75 16.55
N ALA A 8 6.57 26.67 17.11
CA ALA A 8 5.34 27.14 16.47
C ALA A 8 5.60 27.78 15.09
N THR A 9 6.70 28.53 14.94
CA THR A 9 7.06 29.12 13.63
C THR A 9 7.47 28.05 12.62
N ARG A 10 8.25 27.05 13.06
CA ARG A 10 8.64 25.91 12.22
C ARG A 10 7.41 25.14 11.72
N GLU A 11 6.47 24.84 12.61
CA GLU A 11 5.22 24.14 12.27
C GLU A 11 4.36 24.94 11.27
N ARG A 12 4.22 26.26 11.47
CA ARG A 12 3.51 27.12 10.49
C ARG A 12 4.17 27.14 9.11
N LEU A 13 5.51 27.11 9.06
CA LEU A 13 6.25 27.03 7.79
C LEU A 13 6.03 25.70 7.08
N ILE A 14 5.98 24.60 7.83
CA ILE A 14 5.65 23.28 7.28
C ILE A 14 4.21 23.28 6.74
N ALA A 15 3.24 23.75 7.53
CA ALA A 15 1.84 23.82 7.13
C ALA A 15 1.64 24.69 5.87
N ALA A 16 2.25 25.87 5.81
CA ALA A 16 2.15 26.75 4.63
C ALA A 16 2.78 26.13 3.38
N ALA A 17 3.91 25.41 3.52
CA ALA A 17 4.51 24.68 2.40
C ALA A 17 3.62 23.53 1.93
N ALA A 18 3.02 22.80 2.88
CA ALA A 18 2.02 21.77 2.66
C ALA A 18 0.81 22.30 1.85
N ASP A 19 0.23 23.42 2.26
CA ASP A 19 -0.90 24.06 1.60
C ASP A 19 -0.57 24.46 0.15
N LEU A 20 0.63 25.01 -0.08
CA LEU A 20 1.09 25.36 -1.42
C LEU A 20 1.30 24.13 -2.32
N ILE A 21 1.77 23.02 -1.76
CA ILE A 21 1.91 21.75 -2.49
C ILE A 21 0.54 21.18 -2.85
N ALA A 22 -0.42 21.26 -1.94
CA ALA A 22 -1.79 20.80 -2.18
C ALA A 22 -2.51 21.65 -3.24
N ALA A 23 -2.27 22.97 -3.25
CA ALA A 23 -2.90 23.90 -4.18
C ALA A 23 -2.37 23.78 -5.62
N SER A 24 -1.09 23.43 -5.80
CA SER A 24 -0.46 23.28 -7.12
C SER A 24 0.31 21.95 -7.25
N PRO A 25 -0.38 20.80 -7.37
CA PRO A 25 0.27 19.51 -7.54
C PRO A 25 1.19 19.49 -8.77
N GLY A 26 2.44 19.07 -8.58
CA GLY A 26 3.43 18.97 -9.67
C GLY A 26 4.26 20.23 -9.93
N GLU A 27 3.91 21.37 -9.32
CA GLU A 27 4.71 22.59 -9.41
C GLU A 27 5.80 22.65 -8.33
N GLU A 28 6.85 23.43 -8.58
CA GLU A 28 7.87 23.67 -7.57
C GLU A 28 7.40 24.64 -6.48
N VAL A 29 7.54 24.21 -5.22
CA VAL A 29 7.27 25.09 -4.06
C VAL A 29 8.23 26.27 -4.03
N SER A 30 7.67 27.48 -3.96
CA SER A 30 8.42 28.73 -3.78
C SER A 30 8.68 28.99 -2.31
N LEU A 31 9.96 29.00 -1.90
CA LEU A 31 10.36 29.33 -0.53
C LEU A 31 9.94 30.76 -0.11
N ARG A 32 9.87 31.68 -1.08
CA ARG A 32 9.39 33.05 -0.83
C ARG A 32 7.90 33.05 -0.51
N ALA A 33 7.10 32.34 -1.30
CA ALA A 33 5.66 32.22 -1.03
C ALA A 33 5.39 31.59 0.34
N VAL A 34 6.17 30.58 0.74
CA VAL A 34 6.09 29.99 2.10
C VAL A 34 6.42 31.03 3.18
N CYS A 35 7.49 31.80 3.01
CA CYS A 35 7.87 32.86 3.95
C CYS A 35 6.78 33.94 4.07
N ASP A 36 6.24 34.39 2.94
CA ASP A 36 5.24 35.43 2.84
C ASP A 36 3.93 34.98 3.51
N ALA A 37 3.50 33.73 3.28
CA ALA A 37 2.31 33.16 3.90
C ALA A 37 2.39 33.12 5.45
N VAL A 38 3.59 32.96 6.00
CA VAL A 38 3.82 32.85 7.45
C VAL A 38 4.22 34.17 8.10
N GLY A 39 4.59 35.17 7.29
CA GLY A 39 5.06 36.49 7.73
C GLY A 39 6.50 36.49 8.24
N VAL A 40 7.37 35.64 7.69
CA VAL A 40 8.79 35.55 8.08
C VAL A 40 9.71 35.86 6.90
N LYS A 41 11.01 36.01 7.17
CA LYS A 41 12.01 36.26 6.11
C LYS A 41 12.77 34.98 5.75
N MET A 42 13.34 34.94 4.54
CA MET A 42 14.16 33.82 4.06
C MET A 42 15.24 33.34 5.05
N PRO A 43 16.00 34.21 5.76
CA PRO A 43 16.98 33.74 6.73
C PRO A 43 16.39 32.92 7.87
N THR A 44 15.15 33.22 8.30
CA THR A 44 14.43 32.45 9.31
C THR A 44 14.07 31.06 8.79
N LEU A 45 13.63 30.95 7.53
CA LEU A 45 13.37 29.66 6.90
C LEU A 45 14.64 28.82 6.83
N TYR A 46 15.75 29.38 6.33
CA TYR A 46 17.02 28.67 6.27
C TYR A 46 17.57 28.30 7.64
N HIS A 47 17.31 29.10 8.69
CA HIS A 47 17.66 28.73 10.06
C HIS A 47 16.96 27.45 10.53
N PHE A 48 15.68 27.25 10.19
CA PHE A 48 14.93 26.06 10.60
C PHE A 48 15.21 24.82 9.75
N PHE A 49 15.44 25.00 8.45
CA PHE A 49 15.45 23.88 7.50
C PHE A 49 16.78 23.68 6.78
N GLY A 50 17.70 24.64 6.86
CA GLY A 50 19.01 24.63 6.19
C GLY A 50 18.96 24.77 4.67
N SER A 51 17.93 24.23 4.00
CA SER A 51 17.78 24.24 2.55
C SER A 51 16.32 24.09 2.12
N LYS A 52 16.04 24.28 0.82
CA LYS A 52 14.74 23.90 0.22
C LYS A 52 14.43 22.43 0.48
N GLN A 53 15.45 21.58 0.40
CA GLN A 53 15.28 20.15 0.60
C GLN A 53 14.89 19.81 2.05
N GLY A 54 15.54 20.43 3.03
CA GLY A 54 15.18 20.20 4.44
C GLY A 54 13.76 20.65 4.78
N LEU A 55 13.22 21.66 4.08
CA LEU A 55 11.80 22.00 4.20
C LEU A 55 10.92 20.91 3.59
N LEU A 56 11.25 20.44 2.38
CA LEU A 56 10.49 19.39 1.72
C LEU A 56 10.50 18.09 2.50
N ASP A 57 11.63 17.69 3.09
CA ASP A 57 11.74 16.51 3.94
C ASP A 57 10.83 16.66 5.18
N ALA A 58 10.81 17.84 5.81
CA ALA A 58 9.90 18.11 6.93
C ALA A 58 8.42 18.11 6.52
N VAL A 59 8.09 18.51 5.29
CA VAL A 59 6.73 18.42 4.75
C VAL A 59 6.35 16.97 4.43
N VAL A 60 7.29 16.15 3.96
CA VAL A 60 7.07 14.69 3.79
C VAL A 60 6.76 14.04 5.12
N ASP A 61 7.54 14.33 6.17
CA ASP A 61 7.28 13.82 7.52
C ASP A 61 5.87 14.21 7.99
N HIS A 62 5.48 15.47 7.78
CA HIS A 62 4.13 15.95 8.09
C HIS A 62 3.03 15.22 7.28
N GLY A 63 3.26 14.98 5.98
CA GLY A 63 2.33 14.23 5.13
C GLY A 63 2.15 12.77 5.59
N PHE A 64 3.22 12.12 6.06
CA PHE A 64 3.13 10.80 6.66
C PHE A 64 2.38 10.82 8.00
N ASP A 65 2.56 11.85 8.83
CA ASP A 65 1.80 11.99 10.08
C ASP A 65 0.29 12.15 9.82
N LEU A 66 -0.10 12.94 8.81
CA LEU A 66 -1.49 13.07 8.36
C LEU A 66 -2.05 11.72 7.90
N TYR A 67 -1.33 11.04 6.99
CA TYR A 67 -1.72 9.73 6.47
C TYR A 67 -1.90 8.69 7.59
N LEU A 68 -0.98 8.67 8.56
CA LEU A 68 -1.04 7.75 9.69
C LEU A 68 -2.15 8.12 10.67
N GLY A 69 -2.45 9.40 10.86
CA GLY A 69 -3.57 9.87 11.65
C GLY A 69 -4.91 9.39 11.08
N GLU A 70 -5.10 9.53 9.76
CA GLU A 70 -6.29 9.03 9.07
C GLU A 70 -6.39 7.50 9.15
N LYS A 71 -5.27 6.79 8.96
CA LYS A 71 -5.23 5.33 9.00
C LYS A 71 -5.46 4.76 10.40
N ALA A 72 -5.00 5.43 11.45
CA ALA A 72 -5.17 5.00 12.84
C ALA A 72 -6.64 5.05 13.31
N ALA A 73 -7.50 5.79 12.60
CA ALA A 73 -8.94 5.81 12.87
C ALA A 73 -9.66 4.52 12.43
N THR A 74 -9.02 3.67 11.63
CA THR A 74 -9.60 2.40 11.18
C THR A 74 -9.38 1.31 12.23
N GLU A 75 -10.45 0.83 12.82
CA GLU A 75 -10.43 -0.31 13.75
C GLU A 75 -10.03 -1.61 13.02
N SER A 76 -9.28 -2.47 13.69
CA SER A 76 -8.96 -3.80 13.15
C SER A 76 -10.23 -4.65 13.07
N SER A 77 -10.44 -5.30 11.94
CA SER A 77 -11.53 -6.25 11.72
C SER A 77 -11.30 -7.61 12.41
N GLY A 78 -10.11 -7.85 12.95
CA GLY A 78 -9.67 -9.15 13.46
C GLY A 78 -9.18 -10.13 12.37
N ASP A 79 -9.44 -9.84 11.08
CA ASP A 79 -8.88 -10.57 9.94
C ASP A 79 -7.73 -9.75 9.31
N PRO A 80 -6.47 -10.20 9.40
CA PRO A 80 -5.33 -9.45 8.85
C PRO A 80 -5.39 -9.26 7.33
N ILE A 81 -6.05 -10.16 6.57
CA ILE A 81 -6.20 -10.00 5.12
C ILE A 81 -7.27 -8.94 4.81
N GLN A 82 -8.35 -8.87 5.58
CA GLN A 82 -9.33 -7.78 5.43
C GLN A 82 -8.73 -6.44 5.85
N ASP A 83 -7.92 -6.41 6.91
CA ASP A 83 -7.20 -5.21 7.32
C ASP A 83 -6.18 -4.75 6.25
N ILE A 84 -5.56 -5.67 5.51
CA ILE A 84 -4.73 -5.33 4.34
C ILE A 84 -5.58 -4.72 3.23
N ARG A 85 -6.79 -5.24 2.95
CA ARG A 85 -7.70 -4.64 1.97
C ARG A 85 -8.14 -3.24 2.37
N ALA A 86 -8.58 -3.06 3.61
CA ALA A 86 -8.98 -1.75 4.13
C ALA A 86 -7.82 -0.76 4.11
N GLY A 87 -6.63 -1.21 4.52
CA GLY A 87 -5.41 -0.41 4.45
C GLY A 87 -5.00 -0.05 3.02
N TRP A 88 -5.29 -0.91 2.04
CA TRP A 88 -5.07 -0.61 0.63
C TRP A 88 -5.96 0.52 0.15
N ASP A 89 -7.26 0.42 0.44
CA ASP A 89 -8.26 1.39 -0.01
C ASP A 89 -8.04 2.76 0.63
N ALA A 90 -7.69 2.79 1.91
CA ALA A 90 -7.32 4.01 2.61
C ALA A 90 -6.08 4.68 1.99
N HIS A 91 -5.08 3.90 1.56
CA HIS A 91 -3.89 4.44 0.91
C HIS A 91 -4.21 5.08 -0.44
N VAL A 92 -5.01 4.40 -1.27
CA VAL A 92 -5.44 4.93 -2.57
C VAL A 92 -6.28 6.19 -2.36
N ALA A 93 -7.25 6.16 -1.44
CA ALA A 93 -8.09 7.31 -1.12
C ALA A 93 -7.28 8.52 -0.64
N PHE A 94 -6.28 8.31 0.21
CA PHE A 94 -5.37 9.36 0.66
C PHE A 94 -4.61 9.98 -0.52
N GLY A 95 -4.01 9.15 -1.39
CA GLY A 95 -3.25 9.65 -2.53
C GLY A 95 -4.09 10.44 -3.53
N LEU A 96 -5.31 10.00 -3.79
CA LEU A 96 -6.24 10.71 -4.69
C LEU A 96 -6.77 12.01 -4.07
N SER A 97 -6.96 12.06 -2.76
CA SER A 97 -7.40 13.28 -2.05
C SER A 97 -6.26 14.28 -1.87
N ASN A 98 -5.00 13.81 -1.87
CA ASN A 98 -3.80 14.59 -1.60
C ASN A 98 -2.71 14.40 -2.67
N PRO A 99 -2.98 14.65 -3.96
CA PRO A 99 -2.05 14.31 -5.05
C PRO A 99 -0.70 15.04 -4.98
N GLY A 100 -0.68 16.28 -4.49
CA GLY A 100 0.56 17.05 -4.31
C GLY A 100 1.48 16.42 -3.25
N PHE A 101 0.93 16.08 -2.08
CA PHE A 101 1.66 15.38 -1.02
C PHE A 101 2.13 14.01 -1.47
N TYR A 102 1.25 13.25 -2.10
CA TYR A 102 1.56 11.91 -2.57
C TYR A 102 2.69 11.92 -3.61
N THR A 103 2.70 12.91 -4.50
CA THR A 103 3.79 13.15 -5.44
C THR A 103 5.10 13.50 -4.74
N LEU A 104 5.06 14.26 -3.64
CA LEU A 104 6.24 14.56 -2.86
C LEU A 104 6.80 13.32 -2.14
N MET A 105 5.90 12.46 -1.61
CA MET A 105 6.25 11.24 -0.88
C MET A 105 6.80 10.13 -1.79
N TYR A 106 6.22 9.95 -2.99
CA TYR A 106 6.48 8.78 -3.85
C TYR A 106 6.91 9.13 -5.29
N GLY A 107 6.72 10.37 -5.74
CA GLY A 107 6.96 10.77 -7.13
C GLY A 107 8.41 11.15 -7.48
N LYS A 108 9.28 11.35 -6.48
CA LYS A 108 10.70 11.66 -6.70
C LYS A 108 11.60 10.59 -6.07
N VAL A 109 12.25 9.78 -6.91
CA VAL A 109 13.17 8.73 -6.47
C VAL A 109 14.60 9.27 -6.41
N ARG A 110 15.31 8.98 -5.32
CA ARG A 110 16.74 9.26 -5.16
C ARG A 110 17.48 8.00 -4.74
N PRO A 111 18.50 7.55 -5.51
CA PRO A 111 19.28 6.39 -5.12
C PRO A 111 19.87 6.54 -3.72
N GLY A 112 19.63 5.56 -2.84
CA GLY A 112 20.18 5.53 -1.48
C GLY A 112 19.50 6.43 -0.45
N HIS A 113 18.38 7.09 -0.79
CA HIS A 113 17.65 7.95 0.15
C HIS A 113 16.20 7.46 0.32
N SER A 114 15.84 7.13 1.57
CA SER A 114 14.47 6.84 1.99
C SER A 114 14.18 7.69 3.24
N PRO A 115 13.14 8.55 3.22
CA PRO A 115 12.74 9.31 4.39
C PRO A 115 12.42 8.39 5.57
N ALA A 116 12.84 8.76 6.78
CA ALA A 116 12.59 7.95 7.98
C ALA A 116 11.08 7.71 8.19
N ALA A 117 10.24 8.71 7.89
CA ALA A 117 8.79 8.58 7.96
C ALA A 117 8.20 7.51 7.03
N GLN A 118 8.89 7.15 5.93
CA GLN A 118 8.47 6.07 5.02
C GLN A 118 8.59 4.67 5.67
N ALA A 119 9.39 4.54 6.74
CA ALA A 119 9.53 3.28 7.46
C ALA A 119 8.22 2.88 8.18
N ARG A 120 7.49 3.85 8.75
CA ARG A 120 6.35 3.59 9.63
C ARG A 120 5.13 2.97 8.93
N PRO A 121 4.67 3.44 7.74
CA PRO A 121 3.67 2.71 6.95
C PRO A 121 4.07 1.28 6.62
N SER A 122 5.36 1.07 6.34
CA SER A 122 5.92 -0.23 6.01
C SER A 122 5.92 -1.16 7.24
N GLU A 123 6.19 -0.64 8.44
CA GLU A 123 6.10 -1.37 9.71
C GLU A 123 4.69 -1.83 10.02
N ILE A 124 3.69 -0.96 9.85
CA ILE A 124 2.28 -1.32 10.07
C ILE A 124 1.87 -2.49 9.18
N LEU A 125 2.25 -2.42 7.90
CA LEU A 125 1.96 -3.47 6.95
C LEU A 125 2.72 -4.77 7.27
N ARG A 126 3.99 -4.69 7.68
CA ARG A 126 4.74 -5.85 8.18
C ARG A 126 4.07 -6.48 9.40
N GLY A 127 3.52 -5.67 10.30
CA GLY A 127 2.74 -6.18 11.44
C GLY A 127 1.49 -6.95 10.99
N LEU A 128 0.79 -6.45 9.96
CA LEU A 128 -0.37 -7.12 9.36
C LEU A 128 0.00 -8.45 8.69
N THR A 129 1.06 -8.45 7.86
CA THR A 129 1.52 -9.66 7.19
C THR A 129 2.14 -10.65 8.18
N GLY A 130 2.77 -10.19 9.26
CA GLY A 130 3.22 -11.02 10.38
C GLY A 130 2.07 -11.78 11.03
N ARG A 131 0.97 -11.09 11.38
CA ARG A 131 -0.24 -11.75 11.90
C ARG A 131 -0.84 -12.74 10.91
N ALA A 132 -0.86 -12.41 9.62
CA ALA A 132 -1.33 -13.33 8.59
C ALA A 132 -0.44 -14.59 8.48
N ALA A 133 0.88 -14.44 8.67
CA ALA A 133 1.83 -15.55 8.69
C ALA A 133 1.64 -16.44 9.91
N GLU A 134 1.46 -15.86 11.10
CA GLU A 134 1.16 -16.59 12.34
C GLU A 134 -0.13 -17.43 12.24
N GLN A 135 -1.08 -16.96 11.42
CA GLN A 135 -2.33 -17.67 11.10
C GLN A 135 -2.17 -18.70 9.96
N GLY A 136 -0.98 -18.87 9.39
CA GLY A 136 -0.71 -19.81 8.30
C GLY A 136 -1.34 -19.42 6.95
N ARG A 137 -1.61 -18.14 6.73
CA ARG A 137 -2.37 -17.66 5.56
C ARG A 137 -1.51 -17.13 4.41
N LEU A 138 -0.21 -16.96 4.62
CA LEU A 138 0.71 -16.48 3.58
C LEU A 138 1.39 -17.63 2.84
N ALA A 139 1.53 -17.48 1.52
CA ALA A 139 2.33 -18.35 0.66
C ALA A 139 3.80 -17.91 0.59
N VAL A 140 4.11 -16.70 1.06
CA VAL A 140 5.44 -16.08 1.01
C VAL A 140 5.81 -15.51 2.39
N PRO A 141 7.10 -15.25 2.68
CA PRO A 141 7.50 -14.59 3.92
C PRO A 141 6.78 -13.25 4.12
N PRO A 142 6.49 -12.84 5.38
CA PRO A 142 5.71 -11.64 5.68
C PRO A 142 6.32 -10.35 5.13
N ASP A 143 7.65 -10.25 5.08
CA ASP A 143 8.34 -9.10 4.49
C ASP A 143 8.16 -9.03 2.97
N GLN A 144 8.18 -10.17 2.28
CA GLN A 144 7.90 -10.22 0.85
C GLN A 144 6.43 -9.90 0.57
N ALA A 145 5.49 -10.40 1.38
CA ALA A 145 4.07 -10.06 1.27
C ALA A 145 3.84 -8.55 1.40
N ALA A 146 4.48 -7.90 2.39
CA ALA A 146 4.40 -6.46 2.60
C ALA A 146 5.00 -5.69 1.40
N ALA A 147 6.13 -6.14 0.86
CA ALA A 147 6.75 -5.52 -0.30
C ALA A 147 5.84 -5.57 -1.55
N HIS A 148 5.20 -6.72 -1.83
CA HIS A 148 4.26 -6.85 -2.95
C HIS A 148 3.08 -5.87 -2.83
N VAL A 149 2.51 -5.75 -1.64
CA VAL A 149 1.41 -4.82 -1.37
C VAL A 149 1.86 -3.36 -1.55
N LEU A 150 3.03 -2.98 -1.00
CA LEU A 150 3.53 -1.61 -1.12
C LEU A 150 3.81 -1.20 -2.57
N VAL A 151 4.58 -2.00 -3.31
CA VAL A 151 5.01 -1.62 -4.67
C VAL A 151 3.82 -1.46 -5.61
N THR A 152 2.82 -2.35 -5.48
CA THR A 152 1.65 -2.33 -6.34
C THR A 152 0.66 -1.23 -5.94
N ASN A 153 0.43 -1.02 -4.64
CA ASN A 153 -0.44 0.04 -4.16
C ASN A 153 0.11 1.42 -4.55
N ILE A 154 1.43 1.63 -4.37
CA ILE A 154 2.09 2.88 -4.77
C ILE A 154 1.93 3.11 -6.27
N GLY A 155 2.21 2.10 -7.09
CA GLY A 155 2.11 2.20 -8.55
C GLY A 155 0.68 2.49 -9.04
N VAL A 156 -0.31 1.78 -8.49
CA VAL A 156 -1.73 1.99 -8.83
C VAL A 156 -2.20 3.40 -8.47
N THR A 157 -1.79 3.90 -7.31
CA THR A 157 -2.16 5.25 -6.86
C THR A 157 -1.48 6.32 -7.72
N LEU A 158 -0.17 6.19 -7.98
CA LEU A 158 0.56 7.11 -8.87
C LEU A 158 -0.03 7.14 -10.28
N ARG A 159 -0.41 5.99 -10.84
CA ARG A 159 -1.04 5.94 -12.17
C ARG A 159 -2.30 6.79 -12.22
N GLN A 160 -3.19 6.64 -11.24
CA GLN A 160 -4.45 7.40 -11.19
C GLN A 160 -4.21 8.91 -11.01
N ILE A 161 -3.21 9.30 -10.20
CA ILE A 161 -2.80 10.69 -10.06
C ILE A 161 -2.27 11.25 -11.39
N VAL A 162 -1.41 10.49 -12.10
CA VAL A 162 -0.84 10.89 -13.39
C VAL A 162 -1.92 11.07 -14.46
N LEU A 163 -2.93 10.20 -14.48
CA LEU A 163 -4.03 10.28 -15.43
C LEU A 163 -5.11 11.30 -15.02
N ALA A 164 -5.05 11.81 -13.78
CA ALA A 164 -6.08 12.64 -13.17
C ALA A 164 -7.49 12.02 -13.26
N GLU A 165 -7.56 10.70 -13.22
CA GLU A 165 -8.79 9.91 -13.38
C GLU A 165 -8.78 8.73 -12.39
N PRO A 166 -9.72 8.69 -11.43
CA PRO A 166 -9.88 7.54 -10.54
C PRO A 166 -10.30 6.28 -11.31
N ASP A 167 -9.70 5.15 -10.95
CA ASP A 167 -9.92 3.84 -11.57
C ASP A 167 -10.12 2.79 -10.45
N PRO A 168 -11.28 2.80 -9.77
CA PRO A 168 -11.53 1.94 -8.61
C PRO A 168 -11.57 0.46 -9.00
N GLU A 169 -11.99 0.13 -10.22
CA GLU A 169 -11.98 -1.23 -10.76
C GLU A 169 -10.56 -1.77 -10.89
N LEU A 170 -9.62 -1.01 -11.48
CA LEU A 170 -8.21 -1.41 -11.56
C LEU A 170 -7.62 -1.55 -10.16
N SER A 171 -7.86 -0.59 -9.28
CA SER A 171 -7.34 -0.64 -7.91
C SER A 171 -7.78 -1.92 -7.20
N ARG A 172 -9.06 -2.25 -7.27
CA ARG A 172 -9.61 -3.49 -6.71
C ARG A 172 -9.03 -4.74 -7.38
N ALA A 173 -8.92 -4.76 -8.70
CA ALA A 173 -8.38 -5.92 -9.43
C ALA A 173 -6.91 -6.20 -9.06
N VAL A 174 -6.08 -5.16 -9.00
CA VAL A 174 -4.67 -5.29 -8.59
C VAL A 174 -4.56 -5.72 -7.14
N ARG A 175 -5.35 -5.11 -6.24
CA ARG A 175 -5.40 -5.48 -4.82
C ARG A 175 -5.71 -6.97 -4.64
N GLU A 176 -6.77 -7.46 -5.27
CA GLU A 176 -7.14 -8.88 -5.14
C GLU A 176 -6.12 -9.80 -5.82
N GLY A 177 -5.52 -9.39 -6.94
CA GLY A 177 -4.43 -10.14 -7.58
C GLY A 177 -3.20 -10.27 -6.68
N VAL A 178 -2.81 -9.20 -5.98
CA VAL A 178 -1.69 -9.21 -5.03
C VAL A 178 -2.02 -10.05 -3.81
N ILE A 179 -3.23 -9.92 -3.25
CA ILE A 179 -3.66 -10.75 -2.12
C ILE A 179 -3.65 -12.23 -2.51
N ALA A 180 -4.16 -12.58 -3.69
CA ALA A 180 -4.11 -13.95 -4.18
C ALA A 180 -2.68 -14.46 -4.38
N ALA A 181 -1.74 -13.61 -4.81
CA ALA A 181 -0.34 -13.99 -4.97
C ALA A 181 0.41 -14.20 -3.64
N ILE A 182 0.11 -13.40 -2.61
CA ILE A 182 0.79 -13.49 -1.31
C ILE A 182 0.12 -14.46 -0.34
N THR A 183 -1.16 -14.79 -0.55
CA THR A 183 -1.89 -15.76 0.26
C THR A 183 -1.86 -17.13 -0.39
N ALA A 184 -1.71 -18.17 0.42
CA ALA A 184 -1.92 -19.51 -0.09
C ALA A 184 -3.42 -19.67 -0.35
N THR A 185 -3.82 -19.99 -1.58
CA THR A 185 -5.18 -20.46 -1.91
C THR A 185 -5.43 -21.82 -1.27
N GLY A 186 -5.47 -21.92 0.07
CA GLY A 186 -5.77 -23.17 0.78
C GLY A 186 -5.00 -24.39 0.24
N GLY A 187 -3.77 -24.18 -0.23
CA GLY A 187 -3.04 -25.12 -1.09
C GLY A 187 -2.66 -26.45 -0.42
N GLY A 188 -2.90 -26.60 0.88
CA GLY A 188 -2.74 -27.88 1.58
C GLY A 188 -3.82 -28.92 1.27
N GLN A 189 -4.91 -28.59 0.56
CA GLN A 189 -5.98 -29.57 0.24
C GLN A 189 -6.26 -29.76 -1.26
N SER A 190 -5.90 -28.81 -2.14
CA SER A 190 -6.10 -29.00 -3.59
C SER A 190 -5.01 -29.84 -4.25
N GLU A 191 -3.75 -29.77 -3.80
CA GLU A 191 -2.70 -30.68 -4.26
C GLU A 191 -3.01 -32.16 -3.99
N PRO A 192 -3.46 -32.59 -2.78
CA PRO A 192 -3.74 -33.99 -2.55
C PRO A 192 -4.92 -34.52 -3.37
N LEU A 193 -5.93 -33.70 -3.69
CA LEU A 193 -7.03 -34.14 -4.56
C LEU A 193 -6.59 -34.22 -6.03
N ALA A 194 -5.88 -33.21 -6.54
CA ALA A 194 -5.34 -33.24 -7.90
C ALA A 194 -4.37 -34.42 -8.10
N ALA A 195 -3.44 -34.61 -7.16
CA ALA A 195 -2.53 -35.74 -7.15
C ALA A 195 -3.26 -37.09 -7.00
N ALA A 196 -4.29 -37.17 -6.15
CA ALA A 196 -5.10 -38.39 -6.02
C ALA A 196 -5.89 -38.71 -7.31
N ILE A 197 -6.36 -37.69 -8.04
CA ILE A 197 -7.01 -37.87 -9.34
C ILE A 197 -6.01 -38.35 -10.39
N GLU A 198 -4.80 -37.77 -10.44
CA GLU A 198 -3.74 -38.22 -11.34
C GLU A 198 -3.32 -39.66 -11.04
N ILE A 199 -3.15 -40.02 -9.77
CA ILE A 199 -2.85 -41.39 -9.34
C ILE A 199 -3.99 -42.34 -9.72
N ALA A 200 -5.25 -41.95 -9.47
CA ALA A 200 -6.41 -42.78 -9.82
C ALA A 200 -6.52 -43.00 -11.34
N ALA A 201 -6.19 -42.00 -12.15
CA ALA A 201 -6.17 -42.09 -13.61
C ALA A 201 -5.01 -42.95 -14.13
N ALA A 202 -3.83 -42.84 -13.51
CA ALA A 202 -2.65 -43.63 -13.86
C ALA A 202 -2.76 -45.10 -13.43
N HIS A 203 -3.52 -45.38 -12.36
CA HIS A 203 -3.70 -46.69 -11.75
C HIS A 203 -5.17 -47.08 -11.62
N PRO A 204 -5.89 -47.27 -12.75
CA PRO A 204 -7.34 -47.50 -12.74
C PRO A 204 -7.75 -48.79 -12.02
N GLU A 205 -6.82 -49.72 -11.79
CA GLU A 205 -7.00 -50.92 -10.97
C GLU A 205 -7.19 -50.65 -9.48
N THR A 206 -6.78 -49.48 -8.97
CA THR A 206 -6.81 -49.19 -7.52
C THR A 206 -8.23 -48.99 -7.00
N LEU A 207 -9.11 -48.35 -7.79
CA LEU A 207 -10.54 -48.18 -7.48
C LEU A 207 -11.43 -49.13 -8.31
N GLY A 208 -10.84 -49.78 -9.32
CA GLY A 208 -11.56 -50.50 -10.37
C GLY A 208 -11.80 -49.61 -11.60
N ARG A 209 -11.57 -50.17 -12.80
CA ARG A 209 -11.57 -49.39 -14.06
C ARG A 209 -12.87 -48.60 -14.28
N THR A 210 -14.01 -49.21 -13.98
CA THR A 210 -15.33 -48.59 -14.13
C THR A 210 -15.53 -47.44 -13.15
N GLN A 211 -15.08 -47.60 -11.90
CA GLN A 211 -15.17 -46.58 -10.85
C GLN A 211 -14.26 -45.39 -11.13
N THR A 212 -13.03 -45.63 -11.61
CA THR A 212 -12.11 -44.57 -12.03
C THR A 212 -12.68 -43.76 -13.18
N GLN A 213 -13.28 -44.42 -14.18
CA GLN A 213 -13.85 -43.74 -15.34
C GLN A 213 -15.05 -42.86 -14.96
N LEU A 214 -15.92 -43.34 -14.07
CA LEU A 214 -17.06 -42.58 -13.56
C LEU A 214 -16.61 -41.34 -12.76
N LEU A 215 -15.56 -41.48 -11.94
CA LEU A 215 -14.98 -40.36 -11.19
C LEU A 215 -14.46 -39.25 -12.13
N ILE A 216 -13.75 -39.62 -13.20
CA ILE A 216 -13.23 -38.68 -14.19
C ILE A 216 -14.39 -37.94 -14.89
N GLU A 217 -15.45 -38.65 -15.28
CA GLU A 217 -16.63 -38.05 -15.93
C GLU A 217 -17.38 -37.06 -15.02
N TRP A 218 -17.53 -37.38 -13.75
CA TRP A 218 -18.16 -36.48 -12.78
C TRP A 218 -17.35 -35.22 -12.54
N LEU A 219 -16.03 -35.34 -12.42
CA LEU A 219 -15.14 -34.20 -12.25
C LEU A 219 -15.15 -33.27 -13.47
N ALA A 220 -15.15 -33.84 -14.69
CA ALA A 220 -15.27 -33.07 -15.93
C ALA A 220 -16.59 -32.29 -15.96
N THR A 221 -17.70 -32.93 -15.59
CA THR A 221 -19.03 -32.31 -15.54
C THR A 221 -19.09 -31.16 -14.55
N LEU A 222 -18.56 -31.35 -13.34
CA LEU A 222 -18.50 -30.32 -12.30
C LEU A 222 -17.62 -29.13 -12.72
N ASN A 223 -16.50 -29.39 -13.39
CA ASN A 223 -15.62 -28.33 -13.87
C ASN A 223 -16.28 -27.48 -14.97
N SER A 224 -16.98 -28.12 -15.92
CA SER A 224 -17.76 -27.41 -16.94
C SER A 224 -18.87 -26.55 -16.32
N ALA A 225 -19.55 -27.03 -15.28
CA ALA A 225 -20.60 -26.27 -14.60
C ALA A 225 -20.07 -25.05 -13.81
N ARG A 226 -18.80 -25.05 -13.40
CA ARG A 226 -18.17 -23.96 -12.65
C ARG A 226 -17.69 -22.80 -13.51
N THR A 227 -17.69 -22.98 -14.83
CA THR A 227 -17.21 -21.98 -15.81
C THR A 227 -18.36 -21.17 -16.43
N HIS A 228 -19.59 -21.39 -15.95
CA HIS A 228 -20.82 -20.66 -16.28
C HIS A 228 -21.34 -19.91 -15.04
#